data_AF-A0A6B3CTV5-F1
#
_entry.id   AF-A0A6B3CTV5-F1
#
_cell.length_a   1.000
_cell.length_b   1.000
_cell.length_c   1.000
_cell.angle_alpha   90.00
_cell.angle_beta   90.00
_cell.angle_gamma   90.00
#
_symmetry.space_group_name_H-M   'P 1'
#
loop_
_entity.id
_entity.type
_entity.pdbx_description
1 polymer ?
#
loop_
_entity_poly.entity_id
_entity_poly.type
_entity_poly.pdbx_seq_one_letter_code
_entity_poly.pdbx_strand_id
1 'polypeptide(L)'
;MDAKRGDIGSTMAAYAESFLHQDAPLFSDALTVSPYLGYGSLKPAVELARESGAGLFVLALTSNPEGGEVQHAVRGDGRSVGATMLAHLAAENA
;
A
#
# COMPACT_ATOMS: atom_id res chain seq x y z
N MET A 1 -12.41 0.30 -0.06
CA MET A 1 -12.28 -0.68 1.04
C MET A 1 -11.17 -0.26 1.99
N ASP A 2 -11.46 -0.03 3.28
CA ASP A 2 -10.43 0.13 4.30
C ASP A 2 -10.17 -1.21 5.00
N ALA A 3 -9.12 -1.93 4.59
CA ALA A 3 -8.79 -3.26 5.09
C ALA A 3 -7.31 -3.42 5.52
N LYS A 4 -6.47 -2.41 5.29
CA LYS A 4 -5.06 -2.32 5.71
C LYS A 4 -4.25 -3.59 5.40
N ARG A 5 -4.51 -4.21 4.24
CA ARG A 5 -3.88 -5.48 3.83
C ARG A 5 -2.41 -5.28 3.47
N GLY A 6 -1.59 -6.30 3.67
CA GLY A 6 -0.19 -6.28 3.28
C GLY A 6 0.40 -7.67 3.46
N ASP A 7 0.97 -8.22 2.39
CA ASP A 7 1.62 -9.52 2.36
C ASP A 7 2.69 -9.56 1.26
N ILE A 8 3.22 -10.73 0.95
CA ILE A 8 4.29 -10.97 -0.03
C ILE A 8 3.74 -11.80 -1.21
N GLY A 9 4.18 -11.45 -2.42
CA GLY A 9 4.04 -12.29 -3.61
C GLY A 9 2.60 -12.72 -3.88
N SER A 10 2.36 -14.03 -3.98
CA SER A 10 1.05 -14.61 -4.29
C SER A 10 -0.03 -14.29 -3.25
N THR A 11 0.34 -14.07 -1.98
CA THR A 11 -0.66 -13.70 -0.96
C THR A 11 -1.10 -12.25 -1.15
N MET A 12 -0.18 -11.35 -1.53
CA MET A 12 -0.56 -9.99 -1.90
C MET A 12 -1.42 -9.96 -3.16
N ALA A 13 -1.11 -10.84 -4.14
CA ALA A 13 -1.95 -11.03 -5.32
C ALA A 13 -3.36 -11.52 -4.96
N ALA A 14 -3.49 -12.48 -4.03
CA ALA A 14 -4.80 -12.96 -3.59
C ALA A 14 -5.64 -11.86 -2.91
N TYR A 15 -5.01 -10.99 -2.11
CA TYR A 15 -5.69 -9.79 -1.59
C TYR A 15 -6.09 -8.83 -2.71
N ALA A 16 -5.20 -8.59 -3.68
CA ALA A 16 -5.51 -7.74 -4.82
C ALA A 16 -6.70 -8.31 -5.62
N GLU A 17 -6.69 -9.59 -5.94
CA GLU A 17 -7.78 -10.27 -6.66
C GLU A 17 -9.11 -10.08 -5.92
N SER A 18 -9.11 -10.26 -4.60
CA SER A 18 -10.33 -10.16 -3.78
C SER A 18 -10.95 -8.76 -3.79
N PHE A 19 -10.14 -7.70 -3.84
CA PHE A 19 -10.59 -6.32 -3.61
C PHE A 19 -10.49 -5.40 -4.83
N LEU A 20 -9.69 -5.75 -5.83
CA LEU A 20 -9.32 -4.88 -6.94
C LEU A 20 -9.63 -5.49 -8.30
N HIS A 21 -9.93 -6.78 -8.41
CA HIS A 21 -10.40 -7.35 -9.68
C HIS A 21 -11.88 -7.02 -9.89
N GLN A 22 -12.27 -6.55 -11.08
CA GLN A 22 -13.63 -6.05 -11.36
C GLN A 22 -14.72 -7.12 -11.16
N ASP A 23 -14.41 -8.39 -11.42
CA ASP A 23 -15.34 -9.51 -11.21
C ASP A 23 -15.37 -10.05 -9.77
N ALA A 24 -14.54 -9.52 -8.87
CA ALA A 24 -14.49 -10.00 -7.50
C ALA A 24 -15.74 -9.56 -6.72
N PRO A 25 -16.28 -10.42 -5.83
CA PRO A 25 -17.48 -10.09 -5.06
C PRO A 25 -17.28 -8.93 -4.08
N LEU A 26 -16.03 -8.58 -3.77
CA LEU A 26 -15.65 -7.47 -2.89
C LEU A 26 -14.89 -6.36 -3.64
N PHE A 27 -15.04 -6.29 -4.97
CA PHE A 27 -14.45 -5.22 -5.77
C PHE A 27 -14.72 -3.84 -5.16
N SER A 28 -13.68 -3.01 -5.12
CA SER A 28 -13.72 -1.66 -4.59
C SER A 28 -12.82 -0.76 -5.42
N ASP A 29 -13.25 0.49 -5.64
CA ASP A 29 -12.48 1.47 -6.42
C ASP A 29 -11.11 1.78 -5.81
N ALA A 30 -10.91 1.51 -4.52
CA ALA A 30 -9.60 1.56 -3.90
C ALA A 30 -9.48 0.65 -2.66
N LEU A 31 -8.24 0.31 -2.31
CA LEU A 31 -7.88 -0.49 -1.14
C LEU A 31 -6.84 0.22 -0.25
N THR A 32 -7.06 0.26 1.08
CA THR A 32 -5.99 0.64 2.01
C THR A 32 -5.00 -0.52 2.21
N VAL A 33 -3.70 -0.24 2.10
CA VAL A 33 -2.63 -1.24 2.22
C VAL A 33 -1.54 -0.80 3.20
N SER A 34 -1.02 -1.77 3.97
CA SER A 34 0.04 -1.55 4.96
C SER A 34 1.41 -1.93 4.36
N PRO A 35 2.37 -0.98 4.25
CA PRO A 35 3.66 -1.23 3.61
C PRO A 35 4.73 -1.74 4.57
N TYR A 36 4.35 -2.36 5.70
CA TYR A 36 5.32 -2.80 6.71
C TYR A 36 6.36 -3.80 6.15
N LEU A 37 5.96 -4.61 5.16
CA LEU A 37 6.82 -5.57 4.47
C LEU A 37 7.67 -4.94 3.33
N GLY A 38 7.65 -3.62 3.22
CA GLY A 38 8.31 -2.82 2.18
C GLY A 38 7.39 -2.48 1.02
N TYR A 39 7.53 -1.27 0.45
CA TYR A 39 6.68 -0.80 -0.66
C TYR A 39 6.66 -1.78 -1.86
N GLY A 40 7.82 -2.37 -2.18
CA GLY A 40 7.93 -3.34 -3.27
C GLY A 40 7.10 -4.61 -3.08
N SER A 41 6.73 -4.97 -1.85
CA SER A 41 5.85 -6.14 -1.62
C SER A 41 4.42 -5.90 -2.13
N LEU A 42 4.03 -4.63 -2.30
CA LEU A 42 2.70 -4.22 -2.78
C LEU A 42 2.56 -4.29 -4.30
N LYS A 43 3.64 -4.61 -5.03
CA LYS A 43 3.66 -4.62 -6.50
C LYS A 43 2.45 -5.35 -7.14
N PRO A 44 2.02 -6.55 -6.69
CA PRO A 44 0.86 -7.21 -7.28
C PRO A 44 -0.45 -6.41 -7.15
N ALA A 45 -0.62 -5.67 -6.06
CA ALA A 45 -1.80 -4.83 -5.86
C ALA A 45 -1.73 -3.54 -6.66
N VAL A 46 -0.53 -2.96 -6.84
CA VAL A 46 -0.33 -1.78 -7.71
C VAL A 46 -0.65 -2.12 -9.16
N GLU A 47 -0.13 -3.24 -9.66
CA GLU A 47 -0.35 -3.70 -11.03
C GLU A 47 -1.83 -3.96 -11.30
N LEU A 48 -2.49 -4.76 -10.45
CA LEU A 48 -3.92 -5.06 -10.64
C LEU A 48 -4.81 -3.83 -10.43
N ALA A 49 -4.48 -2.92 -9.52
CA ALA A 49 -5.22 -1.66 -9.37
C ALA A 49 -5.22 -0.86 -10.68
N ARG A 50 -4.07 -0.74 -11.35
CA ARG A 50 -3.96 -0.03 -12.63
C ARG A 50 -4.79 -0.70 -13.72
N GLU A 51 -4.70 -2.02 -13.84
CA GLU A 51 -5.44 -2.79 -14.83
C GLU A 51 -6.96 -2.63 -14.65
N SER A 52 -7.43 -2.63 -13.41
CA SER A 52 -8.85 -2.50 -13.08
C SER A 52 -9.38 -1.06 -13.04
N GLY A 53 -8.51 -0.06 -13.18
CA GLY A 53 -8.88 1.35 -12.99
C GLY A 53 -9.19 1.72 -11.53
N ALA A 54 -8.65 0.97 -10.57
CA ALA A 54 -8.77 1.19 -9.13
C ALA A 54 -7.52 1.89 -8.55
N GLY A 55 -7.54 2.21 -7.25
CA GLY A 55 -6.46 2.88 -6.54
C GLY A 55 -6.01 2.20 -5.26
N LEU A 56 -4.92 2.68 -4.69
CA LEU A 56 -4.42 2.25 -3.38
C LEU A 56 -4.22 3.45 -2.46
N PHE A 57 -4.56 3.27 -1.18
CA PHE A 57 -4.18 4.18 -0.10
C PHE A 57 -3.15 3.50 0.79
N VAL A 58 -1.88 3.80 0.57
CA VAL A 58 -0.77 3.26 1.37
C VAL A 58 -0.69 3.99 2.71
N LEU A 59 -0.63 3.26 3.81
CA LEU A 59 -0.42 3.86 5.13
C LEU A 59 0.97 4.53 5.19
N ALA A 60 0.99 5.86 5.36
CA ALA A 60 2.22 6.65 5.47
C ALA A 60 2.33 7.37 6.83
N LEU A 61 1.29 8.13 7.20
CA LEU A 61 1.20 8.86 8.47
C LEU A 61 -0.19 8.65 9.09
N THR A 62 -0.24 8.12 10.31
CA THR A 62 -1.47 7.94 11.09
C THR A 62 -1.39 8.72 12.40
N SER A 63 -2.55 9.16 12.92
CA SER A 63 -2.62 10.10 14.04
C SER A 63 -2.77 9.45 15.42
N ASN A 64 -2.76 8.11 15.51
CA ASN A 64 -2.79 7.45 16.82
C ASN A 64 -1.48 7.77 17.59
N PRO A 65 -1.49 7.76 18.94
CA PRO A 65 -0.33 8.17 19.73
C PRO A 65 0.96 7.42 19.39
N GLU A 66 0.84 6.17 18.94
CA GLU A 66 1.96 5.28 18.59
C GLU A 66 2.35 5.35 17.10
N GLY A 67 1.65 6.11 16.26
CA GLY A 67 1.85 6.12 14.81
C GLY A 67 3.31 6.41 14.43
N GLY A 68 3.96 7.31 15.17
CA GLY A 68 5.36 7.68 14.99
C GLY A 68 6.37 6.56 15.29
N GLU A 69 5.99 5.49 16.00
CA GLU A 69 6.92 4.43 16.43
C GLU A 69 7.65 3.79 15.23
N VAL A 70 6.92 3.54 14.14
CA VAL A 70 7.49 3.05 12.87
C VAL A 70 7.59 4.17 11.84
N GLN A 71 6.59 5.03 11.73
CA GLN A 71 6.48 5.98 10.62
C GLN A 71 7.58 7.05 10.63
N HIS A 72 8.10 7.38 11.82
CA HIS A 72 9.18 8.36 12.00
C HIS A 72 10.58 7.72 12.09
N ALA A 73 10.70 6.40 12.05
CA ALA A 73 12.00 5.74 12.00
C ALA A 73 12.78 6.19 10.75
N VAL A 74 14.08 6.47 10.90
CA VAL A 74 14.93 7.06 9.86
C VAL A 74 15.79 5.99 9.20
N ARG A 75 15.75 5.94 7.86
CA ARG A 75 16.59 5.05 7.04
C ARG A 75 18.02 5.58 6.95
N GLY A 76 18.95 4.74 6.47
CA GLY A 76 20.36 5.15 6.29
C GLY A 76 20.58 6.32 5.33
N ASP A 77 19.59 6.69 4.52
CA ASP A 77 19.62 7.84 3.61
C ASP A 77 19.02 9.13 4.22
N GLY A 78 18.65 9.10 5.50
CA GLY A 78 18.11 10.26 6.24
C GLY A 78 16.61 10.49 6.08
N ARG A 79 15.89 9.70 5.27
CA ARG A 79 14.42 9.81 5.13
C ARG A 79 13.71 8.98 6.20
N SER A 80 12.59 9.48 6.72
CA SER A 80 11.70 8.66 7.55
C SER A 80 11.00 7.57 6.71
N VAL A 81 10.50 6.53 7.36
CA VAL A 81 9.67 5.49 6.71
C VAL A 81 8.44 6.13 6.03
N GLY A 82 7.73 7.02 6.72
CA GLY A 82 6.59 7.75 6.15
C GLY A 82 6.98 8.57 4.91
N ALA A 83 8.07 9.33 4.98
CA ALA A 83 8.57 10.11 3.84
C ALA A 83 9.02 9.21 2.67
N THR A 84 9.55 8.02 2.97
CA THR A 84 9.91 7.03 1.95
C THR A 84 8.67 6.53 1.20
N MET A 85 7.57 6.23 1.92
CA MET A 85 6.32 5.81 1.28
C MET A 85 5.75 6.94 0.40
N LEU A 86 5.78 8.19 0.87
CA LEU A 86 5.36 9.34 0.08
C LEU A 86 6.20 9.52 -1.19
N ALA A 87 7.52 9.30 -1.12
CA ALA A 87 8.40 9.37 -2.30
C ALA A 87 8.11 8.25 -3.32
N HIS A 88 7.81 7.04 -2.86
CA HIS A 88 7.37 5.96 -3.75
C HIS A 88 6.04 6.29 -4.44
N LEU A 89 5.05 6.78 -3.70
CA LEU A 89 3.79 7.27 -4.26
C LEU A 89 4.00 8.41 -5.25
N ALA A 90 4.95 9.31 -4.94
CA ALA A 90 5.59 10.28 -5.81
C ALA A 90 5.86 9.74 -7.22
N ALA A 91 6.76 8.76 -7.26
CA ALA A 91 7.24 8.14 -8.49
C ALA A 91 6.18 7.30 -9.19
N GLU A 92 5.29 6.65 -8.44
CA GLU A 92 4.23 5.80 -8.99
C GLU A 92 3.15 6.62 -9.73
N ASN A 93 2.92 7.88 -9.35
CA ASN A 93 1.90 8.75 -9.96
C ASN A 93 2.47 9.79 -10.94
N ALA A 94 3.75 9.67 -11.30
CA ALA A 94 4.38 10.53 -12.31
C ALA A 94 4.03 10.07 -13.73
#